data_AF-A0A496SGD1-F1
#
_entry.id   AF-A0A496SGD1-F1
#
_cell.length_a   1.000
_cell.length_b   1.000
_cell.length_c   1.000
_cell.angle_alpha   90.00
_cell.angle_beta   90.00
_cell.angle_gamma   90.00
#
_symmetry.space_group_name_H-M   'P 1'
#
loop_
_entity.id
_entity.type
_entity.pdbx_description
1 polymer ?
#
loop_
_entity_poly.entity_id
_entity_poly.type
_entity_poly.pdbx_seq_one_letter_code
_entity_poly.pdbx_strand_id
1 'polypeptide(L)'
;MTEEMKEKETIPVELDPSELDALVEVLNTVKFLRDFLNDQMVHDISEIVSVVFKLINTVASTDLIDVLERGLQDPNLDKALLNPPKVSTWGLIKAMKDEDVQKGVGIMIELLKAIGRASTD
;
A
#
# COMPACT_ATOMS: atom_id res chain seq x y z
N MET A 1 -38.11 -44.95 20.19
CA MET A 1 -36.96 -44.06 20.43
C MET A 1 -37.33 -42.70 19.90
N THR A 2 -37.78 -41.87 20.84
CA THR A 2 -38.16 -40.46 20.72
C THR A 2 -36.88 -39.64 20.69
N GLU A 3 -36.66 -38.88 19.63
CA GLU A 3 -35.74 -37.73 19.65
C GLU A 3 -36.63 -36.50 19.46
N GLU A 4 -36.76 -35.77 20.55
CA GLU A 4 -37.58 -34.58 20.70
C GLU A 4 -37.13 -33.52 19.69
N MET A 5 -38.05 -33.11 18.82
CA MET A 5 -37.89 -31.86 18.08
C MET A 5 -37.88 -30.74 19.13
N LYS A 6 -36.69 -30.27 19.49
CA LYS A 6 -36.49 -29.06 20.29
C LYS A 6 -37.20 -27.92 19.57
N GLU A 7 -38.40 -27.62 20.05
CA GLU A 7 -39.19 -26.48 19.65
C GLU A 7 -38.28 -25.25 19.83
N LYS A 8 -38.03 -24.53 18.73
CA LYS A 8 -37.26 -23.29 18.79
C LYS A 8 -38.07 -22.35 19.69
N GLU A 9 -37.62 -22.16 20.91
CA GLU A 9 -38.09 -21.10 21.81
C GLU A 9 -37.90 -19.77 21.08
N THR A 10 -38.93 -19.33 20.36
CA THR A 10 -39.00 -17.99 19.81
C THR A 10 -39.22 -17.08 21.00
N ILE A 11 -38.16 -16.43 21.47
CA ILE A 11 -38.27 -15.38 22.47
C ILE A 11 -39.08 -14.26 21.80
N PRO A 12 -40.33 -13.99 22.25
CA PRO A 12 -41.09 -12.89 21.70
C PRO A 12 -40.43 -11.60 22.19
N VAL A 13 -39.71 -10.94 21.29
CA VAL A 13 -39.21 -9.60 21.56
C VAL A 13 -40.35 -8.65 21.27
N GLU A 14 -41.06 -8.23 22.31
CA GLU A 14 -42.00 -7.11 22.21
C GLU A 14 -41.18 -5.82 22.12
N LEU A 15 -41.05 -5.30 20.91
CA LEU A 15 -40.35 -4.05 20.65
C LEU A 15 -41.31 -2.90 20.88
N ASP A 16 -40.91 -1.94 21.71
CA ASP A 16 -41.61 -0.67 21.78
C ASP A 16 -41.33 0.18 20.51
N PRO A 17 -42.10 1.26 20.26
CA PRO A 17 -41.90 2.11 19.09
C PRO A 17 -40.49 2.70 18.96
N SER A 18 -39.81 2.95 20.09
CA SER A 18 -38.46 3.53 20.09
C SER A 18 -37.38 2.50 19.73
N GLU A 19 -37.57 1.24 20.14
CA GLU A 19 -36.71 0.13 19.75
C GLU A 19 -36.87 -0.23 18.27
N LEU A 20 -38.09 -0.10 17.73
CA LEU A 20 -38.35 -0.23 16.29
C LEU A 20 -37.64 0.86 15.48
N ASP A 21 -37.67 2.11 15.94
CA ASP A 21 -36.98 3.22 15.29
C ASP A 21 -35.45 3.00 15.28
N ALA A 22 -34.89 2.53 16.40
CA ALA A 22 -33.47 2.20 16.49
C ALA A 22 -33.08 1.07 15.51
N LEU A 23 -33.91 0.03 15.37
CA LEU A 23 -33.68 -1.04 14.38
C LEU A 23 -33.75 -0.52 12.94
N VAL A 24 -34.67 0.40 12.66
CA VAL A 24 -34.79 1.05 11.34
C VAL A 24 -33.54 1.87 11.04
N GLU A 25 -32.99 2.59 12.01
CA GLU A 25 -31.76 3.36 11.85
C GLU A 25 -30.53 2.47 11.59
N VAL A 26 -30.41 1.35 12.30
CA VAL A 26 -29.38 0.34 12.05
C VAL A 26 -29.53 -0.25 10.65
N LEU A 27 -30.75 -0.63 10.24
CA LEU A 27 -31.04 -1.14 8.90
C LEU A 27 -30.70 -0.12 7.81
N ASN A 28 -30.98 1.15 8.03
CA ASN A 28 -30.64 2.22 7.10
C ASN A 28 -29.13 2.45 7.02
N THR A 29 -28.42 2.36 8.13
CA THR A 29 -26.94 2.43 8.15
C THR A 29 -26.33 1.25 7.39
N VAL A 30 -26.86 0.04 7.58
CA VAL A 30 -26.42 -1.16 6.85
C VAL A 30 -26.73 -1.02 5.35
N LYS A 31 -27.90 -0.49 4.98
CA LYS A 31 -28.23 -0.21 3.57
C LYS A 31 -27.27 0.81 2.98
N PHE A 32 -27.01 1.92 3.68
CA PHE A 32 -26.05 2.93 3.24
C PHE A 32 -24.65 2.33 3.02
N LEU A 33 -24.16 1.52 3.96
CA LEU A 33 -22.87 0.84 3.82
C LEU A 33 -22.85 -0.14 2.64
N ARG A 34 -23.95 -0.86 2.41
CA ARG A 34 -24.10 -1.76 1.27
C ARG A 34 -24.15 -1.01 -0.06
N ASP A 35 -24.87 0.10 -0.12
CA ASP A 35 -25.00 0.92 -1.32
C ASP A 35 -23.69 1.67 -1.63
N PHE A 36 -22.92 2.01 -0.58
CA PHE A 36 -21.57 2.52 -0.71
C PHE A 36 -20.58 1.45 -1.20
N LEU A 37 -20.62 0.25 -0.61
CA LEU A 37 -19.87 -0.93 -1.06
C LEU A 37 -20.59 -1.68 -2.19
N ASN A 38 -21.09 -0.93 -3.17
CA ASN A 38 -21.67 -1.54 -4.34
C ASN A 38 -20.58 -2.16 -5.24
N ASP A 39 -21.01 -2.96 -6.23
CA ASP A 39 -20.12 -3.67 -7.14
C ASP A 39 -19.18 -2.73 -7.92
N GLN A 40 -19.59 -1.48 -8.16
CA GLN A 40 -18.74 -0.46 -8.81
C GLN A 40 -17.60 -0.04 -7.89
N MET A 41 -17.85 0.24 -6.61
CA MET A 41 -16.79 0.57 -5.65
C MET A 41 -15.82 -0.59 -5.44
N VAL A 42 -16.34 -1.82 -5.37
CA VAL A 42 -15.49 -3.02 -5.31
C VAL A 42 -14.63 -3.16 -6.56
N HIS A 43 -15.20 -2.87 -7.74
CA HIS A 43 -14.46 -2.86 -8.99
C HIS A 43 -13.36 -1.79 -9.02
N ASP A 44 -13.68 -0.55 -8.65
CA ASP A 44 -12.73 0.56 -8.63
C ASP A 44 -11.58 0.31 -7.64
N ILE A 45 -11.89 -0.22 -6.45
CA ILE A 45 -10.88 -0.64 -5.47
C ILE A 45 -10.03 -1.78 -6.04
N SER A 46 -10.65 -2.76 -6.69
CA SER A 46 -9.94 -3.87 -7.31
C SER A 46 -8.99 -3.40 -8.42
N GLU A 47 -9.36 -2.37 -9.17
CA GLU A 47 -8.52 -1.78 -10.21
C GLU A 47 -7.29 -1.09 -9.59
N ILE A 48 -7.50 -0.27 -8.56
CA ILE A 48 -6.41 0.37 -7.81
C ILE A 48 -5.47 -0.68 -7.21
N VAL A 49 -6.04 -1.70 -6.55
CA VAL A 49 -5.29 -2.82 -5.97
C VAL A 49 -4.50 -3.54 -7.06
N SER A 50 -5.10 -3.83 -8.21
CA SER A 50 -4.42 -4.47 -9.34
C SER A 50 -3.24 -3.66 -9.86
N VAL A 51 -3.38 -2.34 -9.99
CA VAL A 51 -2.28 -1.45 -10.39
C VAL A 51 -1.17 -1.48 -9.35
N VAL A 52 -1.50 -1.37 -8.06
CA VAL A 52 -0.53 -1.44 -6.96
C VAL A 52 0.17 -2.79 -6.95
N PHE A 53 -0.54 -3.91 -7.12
CA PHE A 53 0.06 -5.24 -7.18
C PHE A 53 0.95 -5.42 -8.40
N LYS A 54 0.58 -4.90 -9.56
CA LYS A 54 1.45 -4.91 -10.75
C LYS A 54 2.73 -4.13 -10.53
N LEU A 55 2.64 -2.96 -9.88
CA LEU A 55 3.80 -2.18 -9.49
C LEU A 55 4.66 -2.97 -8.49
N ILE A 56 4.09 -3.47 -7.39
CA ILE A 56 4.81 -4.27 -6.39
C ILE A 56 5.47 -5.49 -7.03
N ASN A 57 4.77 -6.22 -7.90
CA ASN A 57 5.32 -7.41 -8.56
C ASN A 57 6.47 -7.04 -9.51
N THR A 58 6.34 -5.94 -10.25
CA THR A 58 7.40 -5.46 -11.15
C THR A 58 8.61 -4.99 -10.36
N VAL A 59 8.36 -4.29 -9.26
CA VAL A 59 9.36 -3.72 -8.36
C VAL A 59 10.10 -4.85 -7.61
N ALA A 60 9.39 -5.80 -7.02
CA ALA A 60 9.95 -6.95 -6.31
C ALA A 60 10.68 -7.96 -7.22
N SER A 61 10.45 -7.93 -8.53
CA SER A 61 11.11 -8.83 -9.49
C SER A 61 12.41 -8.26 -10.08
N THR A 62 12.89 -7.12 -9.57
CA THR A 62 14.09 -6.45 -10.10
C THR A 62 15.20 -6.39 -9.06
N ASP A 63 16.44 -6.69 -9.50
CA ASP A 63 17.66 -6.52 -8.69
C ASP A 63 17.84 -5.08 -8.17
N LEU A 64 17.15 -4.11 -8.78
CA LEU A 64 17.11 -2.72 -8.35
C LEU A 64 16.59 -2.59 -6.91
N ILE A 65 15.54 -3.32 -6.55
CA ILE A 65 14.99 -3.28 -5.19
C ILE A 65 15.95 -3.86 -4.18
N ASP A 66 16.61 -4.96 -4.49
CA ASP A 66 17.63 -5.53 -3.60
C ASP A 66 18.77 -4.54 -3.34
N VAL A 67 19.19 -3.80 -4.37
CA VAL A 67 20.21 -2.76 -4.23
C VAL A 67 19.71 -1.57 -3.40
N LEU A 68 18.46 -1.15 -3.59
CA LEU A 68 17.85 -0.09 -2.79
C LEU A 68 17.64 -0.52 -1.33
N GLU A 69 17.17 -1.74 -1.08
CA GLU A 69 16.99 -2.28 0.26
C GLU A 69 18.32 -2.28 1.01
N ARG A 70 19.38 -2.81 0.39
CA ARG A 70 20.72 -2.82 0.98
C ARG A 70 21.25 -1.41 1.23
N GLY A 71 21.00 -0.47 0.32
CA GLY A 71 21.37 0.93 0.49
C GLY A 71 20.61 1.62 1.63
N LEU A 72 19.31 1.32 1.79
CA LEU A 72 18.48 1.84 2.88
C LEU A 72 18.87 1.27 4.25
N GLN A 73 19.42 0.06 4.27
CA GLN A 73 19.95 -0.59 5.46
C GLN A 73 21.41 -0.19 5.76
N ASP A 74 22.01 0.73 4.97
CA ASP A 74 23.40 1.12 5.16
C ASP A 74 23.59 1.95 6.46
N PRO A 75 24.45 1.50 7.39
CA PRO A 75 24.65 2.21 8.65
C PRO A 75 25.23 3.62 8.50
N ASN A 76 25.89 3.94 7.38
CA ASN A 76 26.39 5.29 7.11
C ASN A 76 25.25 6.21 6.64
N LEU A 77 24.24 5.68 5.94
CA LEU A 77 23.02 6.42 5.64
C LEU A 77 22.29 6.80 6.93
N ASP A 78 22.12 5.87 7.88
CA ASP A 78 21.52 6.15 9.19
C ASP A 78 22.26 7.27 9.94
N LYS A 79 23.60 7.21 9.95
CA LYS A 79 24.43 8.25 10.58
C LYS A 79 24.27 9.59 9.88
N ALA A 80 24.15 9.61 8.56
CA ALA A 80 23.94 10.82 7.78
C ALA A 80 22.53 11.40 7.98
N LEU A 81 21.50 10.58 8.21
CA LEU A 81 20.16 11.06 8.58
C LEU A 81 20.17 11.75 9.95
N LEU A 82 20.90 11.19 10.92
CA LEU A 82 21.05 11.79 12.25
C LEU A 82 21.94 13.03 12.26
N ASN A 83 23.01 13.03 11.46
CA ASN A 83 23.96 14.14 11.35
C ASN A 83 24.33 14.38 9.88
N PRO A 84 23.52 15.17 9.16
CA PRO A 84 23.73 15.42 7.73
C PRO A 84 25.10 16.04 7.44
N PRO A 85 25.95 15.41 6.60
CA PRO A 85 27.23 15.97 6.24
C PRO A 85 27.04 17.23 5.38
N LYS A 86 27.79 18.29 5.69
CA LYS A 86 27.78 19.52 4.89
C LYS A 86 28.65 19.32 3.65
N VAL A 87 28.01 19.16 2.50
CA VAL A 87 28.69 19.10 1.20
C VAL A 87 28.97 20.51 0.69
N SER A 88 30.26 20.85 0.52
CA SER A 88 30.70 22.05 -0.20
C SER A 88 30.82 21.76 -1.70
N THR A 89 30.91 22.79 -2.54
CA THR A 89 31.15 22.65 -3.99
C THR A 89 32.38 21.80 -4.31
N TRP A 90 33.44 21.93 -3.51
CA TRP A 90 34.63 21.05 -3.61
C TRP A 90 34.34 19.63 -3.13
N GLY A 91 33.56 19.48 -2.05
CA GLY A 91 33.11 18.19 -1.55
C GLY A 91 32.31 17.39 -2.59
N LEU A 92 31.47 18.05 -3.39
CA LEU A 92 30.73 17.43 -4.49
C LEU A 92 31.66 16.90 -5.58
N ILE A 93 32.65 17.70 -6.01
CA ILE A 93 33.65 17.26 -7.01
C ILE A 93 34.43 16.05 -6.49
N LYS A 94 34.77 16.05 -5.19
CA LYS A 94 35.43 14.91 -4.56
C LYS A 94 34.52 13.68 -4.51
N ALA A 95 33.25 13.85 -4.18
CA ALA A 95 32.26 12.77 -4.16
C ALA A 95 32.07 12.15 -5.55
N MET A 96 32.09 12.94 -6.63
CA MET A 96 32.02 12.40 -8.00
C MET A 96 33.23 11.54 -8.39
N LYS A 97 34.35 11.62 -7.66
CA LYS A 97 35.51 10.76 -7.85
C LYS A 97 35.46 9.48 -7.01
N ASP A 98 34.50 9.38 -6.10
CA ASP A 98 34.30 8.22 -5.24
C ASP A 98 33.70 7.07 -6.05
N GLU A 99 34.19 5.85 -5.82
CA GLU A 99 33.81 4.67 -6.59
C GLU A 99 32.35 4.27 -6.33
N ASP A 100 31.87 4.40 -5.10
CA ASP A 100 30.50 4.02 -4.74
C ASP A 100 29.49 5.04 -5.29
N VAL A 101 29.84 6.32 -5.29
CA VAL A 101 29.05 7.38 -5.95
C VAL A 101 28.98 7.14 -7.45
N GLN A 102 30.08 6.77 -8.10
CA GLN A 102 30.09 6.48 -9.53
C GLN A 102 29.22 5.28 -9.90
N LYS A 103 29.26 4.20 -9.10
CA LYS A 103 28.38 3.03 -9.27
C LYS A 103 26.91 3.44 -9.14
N GLY A 104 26.56 4.19 -8.10
CA GLY A 104 25.19 4.67 -7.88
C GLY A 104 24.69 5.56 -9.03
N VAL A 105 25.49 6.53 -9.47
CA VAL A 105 25.16 7.40 -10.61
C VAL A 105 25.02 6.59 -11.91
N GLY A 106 25.86 5.58 -12.13
CA GLY A 106 25.76 4.68 -13.27
C GLY A 106 24.43 3.92 -13.33
N ILE A 107 23.99 3.37 -12.19
CA ILE A 107 22.68 2.71 -12.07
C ILE A 107 21.54 3.70 -12.35
N MET A 108 21.60 4.91 -11.78
CA MET A 108 20.60 5.95 -12.00
C MET A 108 20.50 6.37 -13.48
N ILE A 109 21.63 6.52 -14.17
CA ILE A 109 21.64 6.86 -15.60
C ILE A 109 20.98 5.76 -16.43
N GLU A 110 21.25 4.49 -16.13
CA GLU A 110 20.64 3.39 -16.89
C GLU A 110 19.13 3.26 -16.61
N LEU A 111 18.69 3.54 -15.37
CA LEU A 111 17.27 3.66 -15.04
C LEU A 111 16.60 4.77 -15.86
N LEU A 112 17.21 5.95 -15.94
CA LEU A 112 16.70 7.07 -16.73
C LEU A 112 16.61 6.72 -18.22
N LYS A 113 17.62 6.03 -18.78
CA LYS A 113 17.59 5.53 -20.15
C LYS A 113 16.47 4.51 -20.37
N ALA A 114 16.26 3.59 -19.43
CA ALA A 114 15.19 2.61 -19.50
C ALA A 114 13.81 3.27 -19.54
N ILE A 115 13.58 4.27 -18.67
CA ILE A 115 12.35 5.07 -18.65
C ILE A 115 12.17 5.79 -19.99
N GLY A 116 13.22 6.46 -20.49
CA GLY A 116 13.17 7.16 -21.78
C GLY A 116 12.85 6.23 -22.95
N ARG A 117 13.41 5.01 -22.98
CA ARG A 117 13.07 4.00 -23.98
C ARG A 117 11.59 3.59 -23.88
N ALA A 118 11.10 3.33 -22.67
CA ALA A 118 9.70 2.97 -22.43
C ALA A 118 8.70 4.10 -22.69
N SER A 119 9.12 5.38 -22.64
CA SER A 119 8.27 6.53 -22.93
C SER A 119 8.13 6.84 -24.42
N THR A 120 8.83 6.12 -25.29
CA THR A 120 8.79 6.33 -26.75
C THR A 120 7.89 5.32 -27.47
N ASP A 121 7.17 4.48 -26.71
CA ASP A 121 6.05 3.66 -27.19
C ASP A 121 4.72 4.43 -27.10
#